data_AF-A0A973JJX8-F1
#
_entry.id   AF-A0A973JJX8-F1
#
_cell.length_a   1.000
_cell.length_b   1.000
_cell.length_c   1.000
_cell.angle_alpha   90.00
_cell.angle_beta   90.00
_cell.angle_gamma   90.00
#
_symmetry.space_group_name_H-M   'P 1'
#
loop_
_entity.id
_entity.type
_entity.pdbx_description
1 polymer ?
#
loop_
_entity_poly.entity_id
_entity_poly.type
_entity_poly.pdbx_seq_one_letter_code
_entity_poly.pdbx_strand_id
1 'polypeptide(L)'
;MLTALAVAAGLALLAPSAAAPTGVSCSPNTTFCVIDVEQPGVPGDPAVGGDDIDPVIERRCVVSQTGQEVSCQGPLGWFNDADDCYWRLLEHQPPETDPIWGGRYPEGAIYAVSCAATRPGGSDGWVWSATEPPGYGGVGVTPAQLAQQAISRMELSGPAIRMTIEGDETGVVGLPVWLWTEVGPTTWGPNSATASVPGLSVTATAQ
;
A
#
# COMPACT_ATOMS: atom_id res chain seq x y z
N MET A 1 -44.14 36.42 53.22
CA MET A 1 -42.97 35.52 53.12
C MET A 1 -43.45 34.28 52.37
N LEU A 2 -43.45 34.27 51.03
CA LEU A 2 -42.37 33.83 50.11
C LEU A 2 -41.95 32.36 50.31
N THR A 3 -42.32 31.48 49.37
CA THR A 3 -41.63 30.26 48.84
C THR A 3 -42.69 29.40 48.11
N ALA A 4 -42.79 29.36 46.77
CA ALA A 4 -41.91 28.88 45.68
C ALA A 4 -42.17 27.42 45.26
N LEU A 5 -42.60 27.25 44.00
CA LEU A 5 -42.88 26.03 43.24
C LEU A 5 -41.67 25.08 43.13
N ALA A 6 -41.93 23.77 43.01
CA ALA A 6 -41.10 22.86 42.22
C ALA A 6 -41.97 21.77 41.54
N VAL A 7 -42.16 21.89 40.22
CA VAL A 7 -42.71 20.85 39.35
C VAL A 7 -41.52 20.12 38.73
N ALA A 8 -41.39 18.81 39.00
CA ALA A 8 -40.35 17.99 38.41
C ALA A 8 -40.81 17.48 37.03
N ALA A 9 -40.25 18.03 35.96
CA ALA A 9 -40.40 17.53 34.59
C ALA A 9 -39.30 16.50 34.31
N GLY A 10 -39.67 15.23 34.11
CA GLY A 10 -38.75 14.17 33.71
C GLY A 10 -38.35 14.32 32.24
N LEU A 11 -37.07 14.63 31.97
CA LEU A 11 -36.49 14.54 30.64
C LEU A 11 -36.18 13.07 30.32
N ALA A 12 -36.91 12.50 29.36
CA ALA A 12 -36.52 11.26 28.70
C ALA A 12 -35.42 11.55 27.67
N LEU A 13 -34.20 11.09 27.93
CA LEU A 13 -33.09 11.11 26.96
C LEU A 13 -33.32 10.01 25.91
N LEU A 14 -33.82 10.40 24.73
CA LEU A 14 -33.78 9.57 23.53
C LEU A 14 -32.36 9.68 22.93
N ALA A 15 -31.59 8.59 23.02
CA ALA A 15 -30.31 8.50 22.33
C ALA A 15 -30.53 8.38 20.81
N PRO A 16 -29.83 9.15 19.96
CA PRO A 16 -29.89 8.95 18.52
C PRO A 16 -29.20 7.63 18.16
N SER A 17 -29.93 6.73 17.51
CA SER A 17 -29.34 5.58 16.84
C SER A 17 -28.53 6.10 15.67
N ALA A 18 -27.21 6.09 15.78
CA ALA A 18 -26.34 6.33 14.65
C ALA A 18 -26.53 5.17 13.66
N ALA A 19 -27.21 5.43 12.54
CA ALA A 19 -27.27 4.48 11.44
C ALA A 19 -25.85 4.34 10.87
N ALA A 20 -25.25 3.16 11.01
CA ALA A 20 -23.97 2.87 10.37
C ALA A 20 -24.15 2.87 8.84
N PRO A 21 -23.18 3.38 8.07
CA PRO A 21 -23.17 3.20 6.62
C PRO A 21 -23.21 1.70 6.27
N THR A 22 -23.88 1.35 5.17
CA THR A 22 -24.03 -0.04 4.70
C THR A 22 -22.66 -0.71 4.55
N GLY A 23 -22.50 -1.90 5.12
CA GLY A 23 -21.25 -2.68 5.07
C GLY A 23 -20.44 -2.69 6.37
N VAL A 24 -20.89 -2.02 7.45
CA VAL A 24 -20.21 -2.07 8.75
C VAL A 24 -21.09 -2.77 9.80
N SER A 25 -20.63 -3.90 10.32
CA SER A 25 -21.29 -4.66 11.38
C SER A 25 -20.47 -4.62 12.66
N CYS A 26 -21.02 -4.01 13.71
CA CYS A 26 -20.41 -3.97 15.03
C CYS A 26 -21.30 -4.78 16.00
N SER A 27 -20.79 -5.89 16.54
CA SER A 27 -21.50 -6.67 17.54
C SER A 27 -21.49 -5.93 18.89
N PRO A 28 -22.62 -5.88 19.64
CA PRO A 28 -22.58 -5.39 21.00
C PRO A 28 -21.68 -6.30 21.85
N ASN A 29 -20.78 -5.70 22.65
CA ASN A 29 -19.69 -6.31 23.45
C ASN A 29 -18.34 -6.60 22.75
N THR A 30 -18.08 -6.11 21.54
CA THR A 30 -16.73 -6.13 20.95
C THR A 30 -16.20 -4.73 20.66
N THR A 31 -14.90 -4.52 20.84
CA THR A 31 -14.22 -3.23 20.55
C THR A 31 -13.79 -3.11 19.09
N PHE A 32 -14.04 -4.13 18.27
CA PHE A 32 -13.76 -4.12 16.83
C PHE A 32 -15.04 -4.32 16.02
N CYS A 33 -15.08 -3.68 14.85
CA CYS A 33 -16.15 -3.80 13.86
C CYS A 33 -15.64 -4.53 12.63
N VAL A 34 -16.52 -5.28 11.98
CA VAL A 34 -16.25 -5.94 10.70
C VAL A 34 -16.78 -5.03 9.59
N ILE A 35 -15.92 -4.78 8.59
CA ILE A 35 -16.29 -4.00 7.40
C ILE A 35 -16.30 -4.99 6.23
N ASP A 36 -17.50 -5.26 5.71
CA ASP A 36 -17.69 -6.00 4.47
C ASP A 36 -17.59 -5.01 3.31
N VAL A 37 -16.52 -5.15 2.53
CA VAL A 37 -16.33 -4.38 1.29
C VAL A 37 -16.73 -5.30 0.14
N GLU A 38 -17.71 -4.90 -0.64
CA GLU A 38 -18.09 -5.63 -1.85
C GLU A 38 -16.94 -5.51 -2.85
N GLN A 39 -16.24 -6.63 -3.08
CA GLN A 39 -15.25 -6.73 -4.14
C GLN A 39 -16.01 -6.59 -5.47
N PRO A 40 -15.70 -5.60 -6.33
CA PRO A 40 -16.40 -5.46 -7.59
C PRO A 40 -16.29 -6.77 -8.36
N GLY A 41 -17.43 -7.36 -8.71
CA GLY A 41 -17.47 -8.58 -9.50
C GLY A 41 -16.69 -8.38 -10.80
N VAL A 42 -15.82 -9.33 -11.12
CA VAL A 42 -15.13 -9.39 -12.41
C VAL A 42 -16.21 -9.43 -13.50
N PRO A 43 -16.23 -8.50 -14.47
CA PRO A 43 -17.13 -8.59 -15.61
C PRO A 43 -16.86 -9.92 -16.33
N GLY A 44 -17.92 -10.72 -16.53
CA GLY A 44 -17.82 -11.97 -17.27
C GLY A 44 -17.42 -11.73 -18.72
N ASP A 45 -16.51 -12.57 -19.22
CA ASP A 45 -15.95 -12.51 -20.58
C ASP A 45 -17.02 -12.68 -21.68
N PRO A 46 -17.02 -11.82 -22.72
CA PRO A 46 -17.24 -12.26 -24.07
C PRO A 46 -15.91 -12.71 -24.68
N ALA A 47 -15.87 -13.96 -25.14
CA ALA A 47 -14.70 -14.55 -25.79
C ALA A 47 -14.24 -13.74 -27.02
N VAL A 48 -12.91 -13.60 -27.15
CA VAL A 48 -12.05 -13.65 -28.37
C VAL A 48 -10.94 -12.59 -28.29
N GLY A 49 -9.69 -13.07 -28.43
CA GLY A 49 -8.51 -12.26 -28.70
C GLY A 49 -7.43 -12.51 -27.67
N GLY A 50 -6.38 -13.25 -28.05
CA GLY A 50 -5.23 -13.46 -27.18
C GLY A 50 -4.51 -12.14 -26.95
N ASP A 51 -4.65 -11.61 -25.75
CA ASP A 51 -3.73 -10.65 -25.18
C ASP A 51 -2.93 -11.40 -24.13
N ASP A 52 -1.61 -11.43 -24.31
CA ASP A 52 -0.65 -11.81 -23.29
C ASP A 52 -0.92 -10.92 -22.07
N ILE A 53 -1.71 -11.42 -21.12
CA ILE A 53 -1.84 -10.80 -19.82
C ILE A 53 -0.46 -10.90 -19.20
N ASP A 54 0.23 -9.76 -19.13
CA ASP A 54 1.48 -9.62 -18.39
C ASP A 54 1.35 -10.42 -17.09
N PRO A 55 2.21 -11.44 -16.86
CA PRO A 55 2.04 -12.28 -15.70
C PRO A 55 2.11 -11.39 -14.48
N VAL A 56 1.06 -11.44 -13.65
CA VAL A 56 1.08 -10.82 -12.33
C VAL A 56 2.30 -11.39 -11.61
N ILE A 57 3.38 -10.60 -11.54
CA ILE A 57 4.63 -11.03 -10.92
C ILE A 57 4.35 -11.00 -9.42
N GLU A 58 3.97 -12.15 -8.87
CA GLU A 58 3.80 -12.38 -7.44
C GLU A 58 5.17 -12.51 -6.78
N ARG A 59 5.36 -11.90 -5.61
CA ARG A 59 6.61 -12.02 -4.87
C ARG A 59 6.79 -13.47 -4.42
N ARG A 60 7.86 -14.11 -4.90
CA ARG A 60 8.29 -15.44 -4.43
C ARG A 60 9.37 -15.28 -3.38
N CYS A 61 9.12 -15.77 -2.17
CA CYS A 61 10.10 -15.79 -1.10
C CYS A 61 10.76 -17.16 -1.05
N VAL A 62 12.10 -17.18 -1.07
CA VAL A 62 12.88 -18.41 -1.13
C VAL A 62 13.92 -18.41 -0.04
N VAL A 63 14.05 -19.53 0.66
CA VAL A 63 15.11 -19.73 1.65
C VAL A 63 16.43 -19.90 0.90
N SER A 64 17.39 -18.99 1.12
CA SER A 64 18.63 -18.91 0.34
C SER A 64 19.45 -20.20 0.33
N GLN A 65 19.46 -20.94 1.44
CA GLN A 65 20.26 -22.17 1.58
C GLN A 65 19.64 -23.40 0.90
N THR A 66 18.32 -23.52 0.89
CA THR A 66 17.61 -24.71 0.39
C THR A 66 16.95 -24.48 -0.97
N GLY A 67 16.76 -23.23 -1.37
CA GLY A 67 15.94 -22.84 -2.51
C GLY A 67 14.45 -23.13 -2.32
N GLN A 68 14.04 -23.50 -1.10
CA GLN A 68 12.65 -23.82 -0.80
C GLN A 68 11.82 -22.53 -0.83
N GLU A 69 10.74 -22.56 -1.59
CA GLU A 69 9.75 -21.49 -1.60
C GLU A 69 8.91 -21.51 -0.32
N VAL A 70 8.72 -20.34 0.28
CA VAL A 70 7.96 -20.11 1.51
C VAL A 70 7.01 -18.94 1.33
N SER A 71 5.98 -18.87 2.17
CA SER A 71 5.05 -17.74 2.14
C SER A 71 5.77 -16.45 2.57
N CYS A 72 5.67 -15.39 1.78
CA CYS A 72 6.29 -14.10 2.11
C CYS A 72 5.71 -13.44 3.35
N GLN A 73 4.50 -13.81 3.74
CA GLN A 73 3.82 -13.31 4.93
C GLN A 73 3.02 -14.44 5.58
N GLY A 74 2.94 -14.40 6.91
CA GLY A 74 2.14 -15.33 7.68
C GLY A 74 2.05 -14.94 9.16
N PRO A 75 1.61 -15.86 10.02
CA PRO A 75 1.47 -15.60 11.46
C PRO A 75 2.77 -15.19 12.15
N LEU A 76 3.93 -15.65 11.65
CA LEU A 76 5.26 -15.32 12.17
C LEU A 76 5.76 -13.94 11.71
N GLY A 77 5.00 -13.25 10.87
CA GLY A 77 5.37 -11.97 10.27
C GLY A 77 5.72 -12.09 8.79
N TRP A 78 6.62 -11.24 8.32
CA TRP A 78 7.08 -11.21 6.93
C TRP A 78 8.44 -11.88 6.79
N PHE A 79 8.68 -12.49 5.64
CA PHE A 79 9.95 -13.09 5.29
C PHE A 79 10.97 -12.00 4.93
N ASN A 80 12.13 -12.06 5.59
CA ASN A 80 13.27 -11.20 5.33
C ASN A 80 14.30 -11.95 4.47
N ASP A 81 14.44 -11.54 3.22
CA ASP A 81 15.35 -12.17 2.25
C ASP A 81 16.85 -12.03 2.65
N ALA A 82 17.18 -11.12 3.57
CA ALA A 82 18.57 -10.90 4.00
C ALA A 82 19.08 -11.96 4.99
N ASP A 83 18.19 -12.54 5.79
CA ASP A 83 18.56 -13.50 6.84
C ASP A 83 17.73 -14.79 6.84
N ASP A 84 16.85 -14.95 5.85
CA ASP A 84 15.87 -16.02 5.70
C ASP A 84 14.92 -16.17 6.91
N CYS A 85 14.76 -15.18 7.78
CA CYS A 85 13.89 -15.28 8.96
C CYS A 85 12.56 -14.56 8.76
N TYR A 86 11.57 -14.96 9.56
CA TYR A 86 10.36 -14.16 9.71
C TYR A 86 10.55 -13.10 10.77
N TRP A 87 10.15 -11.88 10.47
CA TRP A 87 10.18 -10.75 11.40
C TRP A 87 8.76 -10.24 11.61
N ARG A 88 8.41 -9.91 12.85
CA ARG A 88 7.11 -9.34 13.22
C ARG A 88 7.30 -8.25 14.25
N LEU A 89 6.69 -7.08 14.03
CA LEU A 89 6.69 -6.02 15.04
C LEU A 89 5.98 -6.54 16.28
N LEU A 90 6.61 -6.38 17.46
CA LEU A 90 5.99 -6.82 18.70
C LEU A 90 4.81 -5.89 19.01
N GLU A 91 3.60 -6.46 19.12
CA GLU A 91 2.36 -5.69 19.33
C GLU A 91 2.43 -4.78 20.55
N HIS A 92 3.00 -5.31 21.64
CA HIS A 92 3.24 -4.57 22.87
C HIS A 92 4.75 -4.38 23.03
N GLN A 93 5.23 -3.17 22.77
CA GLN A 93 6.62 -2.83 22.96
C GLN A 93 6.99 -2.91 24.45
N PRO A 94 8.19 -3.42 24.80
CA PRO A 94 8.63 -3.49 26.19
C PRO A 94 8.73 -2.09 26.81
N PRO A 95 8.66 -1.97 28.15
CA PRO A 95 8.84 -0.69 28.85
C PRO A 95 10.17 -0.01 28.46
N GLU A 96 10.22 1.31 28.53
CA GLU A 96 11.42 2.11 28.18
C GLU A 96 12.68 1.72 28.97
N THR A 97 12.50 1.16 30.18
CA THR A 97 13.60 0.72 31.06
C THR A 97 14.09 -0.70 30.76
N ASP A 98 13.48 -1.41 29.80
CA ASP A 98 13.84 -2.78 29.49
C ASP A 98 15.27 -2.84 28.89
N PRO A 99 16.15 -3.73 29.39
CA PRO A 99 17.52 -3.85 28.88
C PRO A 99 17.58 -4.21 27.38
N ILE A 100 16.51 -4.76 26.79
CA ILE A 100 16.45 -5.10 25.36
C ILE A 100 16.69 -3.89 24.44
N TRP A 101 16.35 -2.68 24.89
CA TRP A 101 16.60 -1.45 24.15
C TRP A 101 18.10 -1.16 24.01
N GLY A 102 18.92 -1.61 24.97
CA GLY A 102 20.34 -1.30 25.00
C GLY A 102 20.63 0.21 25.06
N GLY A 103 19.75 0.99 25.69
CA GLY A 103 19.85 2.44 25.78
C GLY A 103 19.41 3.22 24.53
N ARG A 104 18.74 2.56 23.56
CA ARG A 104 18.33 3.15 22.27
C ARG A 104 16.85 3.50 22.19
N TYR A 105 16.14 3.54 23.31
CA TYR A 105 14.75 4.01 23.32
C TYR A 105 14.72 5.56 23.18
N PRO A 106 13.83 6.16 22.37
CA PRO A 106 12.73 5.57 21.57
C PRO A 106 13.09 5.34 20.09
N GLU A 107 14.38 5.20 19.77
CA GLU A 107 14.89 5.11 18.40
C GLU A 107 14.68 3.70 17.85
N GLY A 108 13.55 3.45 17.21
CA GLY A 108 13.22 2.16 16.58
C GLY A 108 12.24 1.33 17.39
N ALA A 109 12.23 0.02 17.14
CA ALA A 109 11.27 -0.90 17.76
C ALA A 109 11.85 -2.29 18.00
N ILE A 110 11.19 -3.04 18.86
CA ILE A 110 11.45 -4.46 19.13
C ILE A 110 10.58 -5.33 18.22
N TYR A 111 11.24 -6.28 17.57
CA TYR A 111 10.65 -7.26 16.67
C TYR A 111 10.80 -8.66 17.24
N ALA A 112 9.77 -9.48 17.11
CA ALA A 112 9.89 -10.93 17.24
C ALA A 112 10.46 -11.48 15.93
N VAL A 113 11.59 -12.17 16.03
CA VAL A 113 12.30 -12.80 14.91
C VAL A 113 12.20 -14.31 15.07
N SER A 114 11.73 -14.99 14.03
CA SER A 114 11.57 -16.44 13.98
C SER A 114 12.39 -17.02 12.84
N CYS A 115 13.51 -17.66 13.18
CA CYS A 115 14.43 -18.27 12.24
C CYS A 115 14.35 -19.80 12.25
N ALA A 116 13.79 -20.40 13.30
CA ALA A 116 13.65 -21.86 13.41
C ALA A 116 12.72 -22.44 12.34
N ALA A 117 11.78 -21.64 11.82
CA ALA A 117 10.82 -22.04 10.81
C ALA A 117 11.45 -22.27 9.42
N THR A 118 12.59 -21.65 9.13
CA THR A 118 13.21 -21.61 7.79
C THR A 118 14.61 -22.19 7.77
N ARG A 119 15.31 -22.19 8.93
CA ARG A 119 16.71 -22.65 9.03
C ARG A 119 16.86 -23.73 10.10
N PRO A 120 17.41 -24.91 9.76
CA PRO A 120 17.80 -25.90 10.74
C PRO A 120 18.80 -25.31 11.76
N GLY A 121 18.44 -25.34 13.04
CA GLY A 121 19.25 -24.74 14.12
C GLY A 121 19.12 -23.21 14.25
N GLY A 122 18.21 -22.57 13.51
CA GLY A 122 17.86 -21.17 13.71
C GLY A 122 17.19 -20.96 15.07
N SER A 123 17.46 -19.82 15.70
CA SER A 123 16.86 -19.44 16.98
C SER A 123 15.80 -18.36 16.80
N ASP A 124 14.73 -18.48 17.57
CA ASP A 124 13.71 -17.44 17.66
C ASP A 124 14.02 -16.52 18.86
N GLY A 125 13.61 -15.26 18.78
CA GLY A 125 13.87 -14.30 19.85
C GLY A 125 13.34 -12.91 19.54
N TRP A 126 13.66 -11.97 20.44
CA TRP A 126 13.32 -10.57 20.25
C TRP A 126 14.58 -9.77 19.93
N VAL A 127 14.48 -8.90 18.93
CA VAL A 127 15.59 -8.11 18.41
C VAL A 127 15.14 -6.66 18.24
N TRP A 128 15.98 -5.72 18.68
CA TRP A 128 15.80 -4.30 18.38
C TRP A 128 16.24 -4.00 16.95
N SER A 129 15.47 -3.16 16.25
CA SER A 129 15.86 -2.59 14.96
C SER A 129 15.55 -1.10 14.90
N ALA A 130 16.52 -0.31 14.44
CA ALA A 130 16.38 1.14 14.24
C ALA A 130 15.42 1.47 13.09
N THR A 131 15.43 0.62 12.05
CA THR A 131 14.61 0.77 10.86
C THR A 131 13.68 -0.41 10.71
N GLU A 132 12.61 -0.22 9.93
CA GLU A 132 11.77 -1.32 9.47
C GLU A 132 12.65 -2.37 8.75
N PRO A 133 12.60 -3.65 9.16
CA PRO A 133 13.38 -4.71 8.52
C PRO A 133 13.04 -4.86 7.03
N PRO A 134 13.96 -5.37 6.20
CA PRO A 134 13.64 -5.66 4.80
C PRO A 134 12.41 -6.58 4.69
N GLY A 135 11.46 -6.19 3.84
CA GLY A 135 10.19 -6.89 3.68
C GLY A 135 9.09 -6.53 4.70
N TYR A 136 9.37 -5.65 5.68
CA TYR A 136 8.36 -5.11 6.60
C TYR A 136 7.19 -4.54 5.81
N GLY A 137 5.95 -4.99 6.05
CA GLY A 137 4.77 -4.56 5.29
C GLY A 137 4.79 -4.85 3.79
N GLY A 138 5.72 -5.67 3.30
CA GLY A 138 5.80 -6.16 1.93
C GLY A 138 4.68 -7.16 1.62
N VAL A 139 3.47 -6.63 1.50
CA VAL A 139 2.23 -7.34 1.19
C VAL A 139 2.20 -7.83 -0.24
N GLY A 140 2.90 -8.91 -0.60
CA GLY A 140 2.77 -9.57 -1.92
C GLY A 140 3.15 -8.73 -3.17
N VAL A 141 3.38 -7.43 -3.01
CA VAL A 141 3.59 -6.46 -4.09
C VAL A 141 5.06 -6.43 -4.45
N THR A 142 5.36 -6.71 -5.72
CA THR A 142 6.73 -6.70 -6.23
C THR A 142 7.20 -5.29 -6.58
N PRO A 143 8.53 -5.04 -6.66
CA PRO A 143 9.06 -3.78 -7.15
C PRO A 143 8.52 -3.41 -8.55
N ALA A 144 8.26 -4.40 -9.41
CA ALA A 144 7.67 -4.20 -10.73
C ALA A 144 6.24 -3.64 -10.63
N GLN A 145 5.42 -4.16 -9.72
CA GLN A 145 4.07 -3.63 -9.47
C GLN A 145 4.11 -2.22 -8.88
N LEU A 146 5.04 -1.91 -7.98
CA LEU A 146 5.24 -0.53 -7.51
C LEU A 146 5.72 0.40 -8.63
N ALA A 147 6.59 -0.08 -9.52
CA ALA A 147 7.02 0.70 -10.68
C ALA A 147 5.84 1.03 -11.60
N GLN A 148 4.99 0.04 -11.91
CA GLN A 148 3.77 0.27 -12.70
C GLN A 148 2.82 1.23 -12.00
N GLN A 149 2.64 1.10 -10.69
CA GLN A 149 1.84 2.03 -9.89
C GLN A 149 2.44 3.45 -9.84
N ALA A 150 3.76 3.59 -9.84
CA ALA A 150 4.45 4.86 -9.91
C ALA A 150 4.24 5.49 -11.31
N ILE A 151 4.42 4.72 -12.38
CA ILE A 151 4.18 5.18 -13.76
C ILE A 151 2.72 5.59 -13.96
N SER A 152 1.75 4.83 -13.45
CA SER A 152 0.33 5.15 -13.59
C SER A 152 -0.04 6.47 -12.91
N ARG A 153 0.63 6.84 -11.80
CA ARG A 153 0.45 8.11 -11.09
C ARG A 153 1.01 9.31 -11.83
N MET A 154 1.88 9.10 -12.83
CA MET A 154 2.42 10.19 -13.65
C MET A 154 1.40 10.70 -14.67
N GLU A 155 0.30 9.95 -14.88
CA GLU A 155 -0.80 10.32 -15.78
C GLU A 155 -0.29 10.74 -17.17
N LEU A 156 0.70 10.01 -17.68
CA LEU A 156 1.33 10.32 -18.95
C LEU A 156 0.30 10.24 -20.07
N SER A 157 0.18 11.33 -20.81
CA SER A 157 -0.75 11.51 -21.91
C SER A 157 0.02 11.62 -23.23
N GLY A 158 -0.57 11.17 -24.32
CA GLY A 158 -0.01 11.39 -25.65
C GLY A 158 0.18 12.89 -25.96
N PRO A 159 1.22 13.27 -26.72
CA PRO A 159 1.43 14.66 -27.09
C PRO A 159 0.31 15.18 -27.97
N ALA A 160 -0.13 16.41 -27.72
CA ALA A 160 -1.06 17.11 -28.58
C ALA A 160 -0.32 17.64 -29.82
N ILE A 161 -0.29 16.84 -30.88
CA ILE A 161 0.34 17.23 -32.15
C ILE A 161 -0.50 18.34 -32.79
N ARG A 162 0.14 19.49 -33.01
CA ARG A 162 -0.37 20.63 -33.75
C ARG A 162 0.36 20.72 -35.08
N MET A 163 -0.29 21.35 -36.04
CA MET A 163 0.27 21.61 -37.37
C MET A 163 -0.19 22.96 -37.89
N THR A 164 0.49 23.47 -38.91
CA THR A 164 0.20 24.79 -39.50
C THR A 164 -1.15 24.89 -40.21
N ILE A 165 -1.80 23.75 -40.48
CA ILE A 165 -3.03 23.62 -41.25
C ILE A 165 -3.94 22.71 -40.43
N GLU A 166 -5.18 23.09 -40.13
CA GLU A 166 -6.05 22.31 -39.25
C GLU A 166 -7.21 21.64 -40.02
N GLY A 167 -7.63 20.46 -39.57
CA GLY A 167 -8.81 19.78 -40.14
C GLY A 167 -8.66 19.38 -41.61
N ASP A 168 -9.58 19.82 -42.45
CA ASP A 168 -9.68 19.53 -43.89
C ASP A 168 -9.12 20.65 -44.79
N GLU A 169 -8.40 21.60 -44.21
CA GLU A 169 -7.75 22.68 -44.95
C GLU A 169 -6.66 22.16 -45.91
N THR A 170 -6.48 22.85 -47.03
CA THR A 170 -5.51 22.47 -48.08
C THR A 170 -4.22 23.28 -47.98
N GLY A 171 -3.08 22.59 -48.05
CA GLY A 171 -1.76 23.22 -48.09
C GLY A 171 -1.35 23.75 -49.46
N VAL A 172 -0.45 24.73 -49.47
CA VAL A 172 0.12 25.30 -50.70
C VAL A 172 1.37 24.52 -51.12
N VAL A 173 1.48 24.20 -52.41
CA VAL A 173 2.65 23.52 -52.98
C VAL A 173 3.88 24.43 -52.89
N GLY A 174 4.97 23.91 -52.32
CA GLY A 174 6.24 24.63 -52.19
C GLY A 174 6.42 25.43 -50.90
N LEU A 175 5.47 25.39 -49.96
CA LEU A 175 5.64 25.93 -48.60
C LEU A 175 5.82 24.80 -47.57
N PRO A 176 6.66 25.00 -46.54
CA PRO A 176 6.83 24.03 -45.47
C PRO A 176 5.61 23.95 -44.55
N VAL A 177 5.24 22.73 -44.16
CA VAL A 177 4.27 22.44 -43.10
C VAL A 177 5.05 22.12 -41.83
N TRP A 178 4.74 22.81 -40.74
CA TRP A 178 5.38 22.56 -39.44
C TRP A 178 4.44 21.77 -38.55
N LEU A 179 5.00 20.78 -37.85
CA LEU A 179 4.35 20.09 -36.74
C LEU A 179 5.05 20.50 -35.44
N TRP A 180 4.27 20.71 -34.39
CA TRP A 180 4.79 20.98 -33.05
C TRP A 180 3.89 20.36 -31.99
N THR A 181 4.35 20.37 -30.75
CA THR A 181 3.59 19.94 -29.58
C THR A 181 3.87 20.90 -28.45
N GLU A 182 2.91 21.06 -27.55
CA GLU A 182 3.16 21.71 -26.28
C GLU A 182 4.01 20.80 -25.39
N VAL A 183 4.95 21.41 -24.66
CA VAL A 183 5.78 20.73 -23.68
C VAL A 183 5.10 20.88 -22.32
N GLY A 184 4.63 19.78 -21.76
CA GLY A 184 4.02 19.74 -20.43
C GLY A 184 4.50 18.54 -19.63
N PRO A 185 4.33 18.53 -18.29
CA PRO A 185 4.82 17.46 -17.43
C PRO A 185 4.27 16.07 -17.78
N THR A 186 3.04 15.96 -18.28
CA THR A 186 2.44 14.68 -18.66
C THR A 186 2.76 14.27 -20.11
N THR A 187 3.51 15.08 -20.86
CA THR A 187 3.87 14.81 -22.25
C THR A 187 5.39 14.73 -22.45
N TRP A 188 6.10 15.86 -22.40
CA TRP A 188 7.53 15.98 -22.72
C TRP A 188 8.39 16.61 -21.61
N GLY A 189 7.76 17.12 -20.55
CA GLY A 189 8.45 17.73 -19.43
C GLY A 189 8.87 16.70 -18.37
N PRO A 190 9.74 17.09 -17.43
CA PRO A 190 10.10 16.21 -16.33
C PRO A 190 8.88 15.90 -15.47
N ASN A 191 8.69 14.62 -15.16
CA ASN A 191 7.62 14.15 -14.29
C ASN A 191 8.14 12.99 -13.47
N SER A 192 7.80 12.97 -12.19
CA SER A 192 8.20 11.90 -11.29
C SER A 192 7.07 11.59 -10.34
N ALA A 193 6.90 10.31 -10.07
CA ALA A 193 5.97 9.82 -9.07
C ALA A 193 6.60 8.66 -8.32
N THR A 194 6.21 8.53 -7.05
CA THR A 194 6.69 7.47 -6.16
C THR A 194 5.51 6.60 -5.74
N ALA A 195 5.73 5.29 -5.69
CA ALA A 195 4.85 4.33 -5.05
C ALA A 195 5.63 3.55 -3.98
N SER A 196 5.03 3.40 -2.81
CA SER A 196 5.68 2.76 -1.68
C SER A 196 4.71 1.86 -0.92
N VAL A 197 5.29 0.82 -0.34
CA VAL A 197 4.76 0.02 0.77
C VAL A 197 5.79 0.13 1.91
N PRO A 198 5.48 -0.32 3.13
CA PRO A 198 6.49 -0.35 4.16
C PRO A 198 7.72 -1.16 3.67
N GLY A 199 8.93 -0.76 4.07
CA GLY A 199 10.18 -1.40 3.65
C GLY A 199 10.57 -1.36 2.15
N LEU A 200 9.73 -0.85 1.23
CA LEU A 200 10.04 -0.77 -0.21
C LEU A 200 9.40 0.46 -0.88
N SER A 201 10.21 1.23 -1.59
CA SER A 201 9.76 2.41 -2.34
C SER A 201 10.37 2.42 -3.74
N VAL A 202 9.56 2.76 -4.74
CA VAL A 202 10.00 2.90 -6.13
C VAL A 202 9.59 4.27 -6.65
N THR A 203 10.54 4.98 -7.24
CA THR A 203 10.32 6.28 -7.90
C THR A 203 10.53 6.12 -9.40
N ALA A 204 9.51 6.47 -10.18
CA ALA A 204 9.59 6.56 -11.64
C ALA A 204 9.88 8.02 -12.05
N THR A 205 10.64 8.20 -13.13
CA THR A 205 10.99 9.52 -13.67
C THR A 205 10.92 9.49 -15.19
N ALA A 206 10.16 10.41 -15.79
CA ALA A 206 10.17 10.74 -17.21
C ALA A 206 10.92 12.04 -17.41
N GLN A 207 11.69 12.13 -18.49
CA GLN A 207 12.58 13.24 -18.84
C GLN A 207 12.76 13.33 -20.35
#